data_AF-Q9HKT9-F1
#
_entry.id   AF-Q9HKT9-F1
#
_cell.length_a   1.000
_cell.length_b   1.000
_cell.length_c   1.000
_cell.angle_alpha   90.00
_cell.angle_beta   90.00
_cell.angle_gamma   90.00
#
_symmetry.space_group_name_H-M   'P 1'
#
loop_
_entity.id
_entity.type
_entity.pdbx_description
1 polymer ?
#
loop_
_entity_poly.entity_id
_entity_poly.type
_entity_poly.pdbx_seq_one_letter_code
_entity_poly.pdbx_strand_id
1 'polypeptide(L)'
;MSLYMVRYSEIGLKGDRERSRMESILMDNIRKYYEIIGLRASCRIMSGHVLVEADGDGPLRHIMGIKSYSPVLRFRAETLEDITRIASEIYREKVRGKTFGVRCNRTGTHSFTSLDVERAIGDSLYDASAGVNLKNPDIWIHADIVGKDVFFYHEIIPGPGGLPLGSEGKYISLVSGGIDSPVSTWMIMKRGSPCDILFCSLSYPVDLRPFVDVVKKLVERWAPYRKPRIYVADCRSLIRTMVIEGRTKYSNVTFKRVIYRIAEKIALENGYNGIVTGESLGQVSSQTAENLKAIESGIGVPILRPLIGMDKDEVVDMARRIGTFPELSMGEFCSLFASRPIIRSKPEDIDEDMKQIDMEELFEGIRAYDIDDLSVALRTDLSLKGSIPKDAVIIDLRSRSQYEKDHIPNSINLPLGDAINVEDKGRTYVVYCGMGLQSAYVASMLRNRGITAYYSTFSDLKKRLSEKESGNITGIDQPAE
;
A
#
# COMPACT_ATOMS: atom_id res chain seq x y z
N MET A 1 -19.07 9.43 22.62
CA MET A 1 -19.13 9.67 21.17
C MET A 1 -19.18 11.17 20.90
N SER A 2 -18.31 11.63 20.00
CA SER A 2 -18.29 12.99 19.47
C SER A 2 -19.07 13.05 18.15
N LEU A 3 -19.62 14.21 17.82
CA LEU A 3 -20.31 14.43 16.55
C LEU A 3 -19.34 15.05 15.54
N TYR A 4 -19.32 14.48 14.34
CA TYR A 4 -18.51 14.94 13.22
C TYR A 4 -19.39 15.24 12.01
N MET A 5 -19.07 16.31 11.30
CA MET A 5 -19.63 16.60 9.98
C MET A 5 -18.62 16.21 8.91
N VAL A 6 -18.96 15.20 8.11
CA VAL A 6 -18.13 14.65 7.03
C VAL A 6 -18.56 15.27 5.70
N ARG A 7 -17.58 15.77 4.95
CA ARG A 7 -17.73 16.37 3.63
C ARG A 7 -17.05 15.50 2.58
N TYR A 8 -17.72 15.33 1.46
CA TYR A 8 -17.20 14.63 0.28
C TYR A 8 -17.13 15.62 -0.91
N SER A 9 -16.26 15.37 -1.90
CA SER A 9 -16.15 16.22 -3.09
C SER A 9 -16.98 15.67 -4.26
N GLU A 10 -16.53 14.53 -4.79
CA GLU A 10 -16.95 14.04 -6.11
C GLU A 10 -18.34 13.39 -6.11
N ILE A 11 -18.82 12.95 -4.94
CA ILE A 11 -20.16 12.37 -4.77
C ILE A 11 -21.25 13.41 -5.08
N GLY A 12 -21.02 14.68 -4.69
CA GLY A 12 -21.97 15.78 -4.92
C GLY A 12 -22.12 16.15 -6.40
N LEU A 13 -21.21 15.73 -7.28
CA LEU A 13 -21.26 16.00 -8.72
C LEU A 13 -22.11 14.97 -9.48
N LYS A 14 -22.51 13.88 -8.82
CA LYS A 14 -23.30 12.81 -9.43
C LYS A 14 -24.80 13.15 -9.35
N GLY A 15 -25.58 12.58 -10.27
CA GLY A 15 -27.05 12.63 -10.21
C GLY A 15 -27.59 11.91 -8.98
N ASP A 16 -28.82 12.25 -8.55
CA ASP A 16 -29.35 11.89 -7.23
C ASP A 16 -29.24 10.40 -6.90
N ARG A 17 -29.58 9.52 -7.84
CA ARG A 17 -29.49 8.05 -7.63
C ARG A 17 -28.07 7.59 -7.33
N GLU A 18 -27.09 8.07 -8.10
CA GLU A 18 -25.69 7.68 -7.91
C GLU A 18 -25.11 8.33 -6.65
N ARG A 19 -25.51 9.57 -6.35
CA ARG A 19 -25.17 10.24 -5.09
C ARG A 19 -25.63 9.43 -3.89
N SER A 20 -26.91 9.05 -3.82
CA SER A 20 -27.45 8.26 -2.71
C SER A 20 -26.78 6.90 -2.57
N ARG A 21 -26.46 6.22 -3.69
CA ARG A 21 -25.69 4.97 -3.68
C ARG A 21 -24.30 5.19 -3.05
N MET A 22 -23.57 6.20 -3.51
CA MET A 22 -22.24 6.51 -2.99
C MET A 22 -22.26 6.95 -1.51
N GLU A 23 -23.23 7.75 -1.09
CA GLU A 23 -23.43 8.11 0.32
C GLU A 23 -23.68 6.88 1.20
N SER A 24 -24.51 5.95 0.72
CA SER A 24 -24.76 4.68 1.43
C SER A 24 -23.49 3.86 1.58
N ILE A 25 -22.68 3.74 0.53
CA ILE A 25 -21.39 3.02 0.57
C ILE A 25 -20.42 3.71 1.53
N LEU A 26 -20.36 5.04 1.52
CA LEU A 26 -19.50 5.81 2.43
C LEU A 26 -19.89 5.57 3.89
N MET A 27 -21.18 5.66 4.22
CA MET A 27 -21.68 5.39 5.57
C MET A 27 -21.41 3.95 6.02
N ASP A 28 -21.56 2.97 5.12
CA ASP A 28 -21.23 1.58 5.39
C ASP A 28 -19.73 1.38 5.67
N ASN A 29 -18.85 1.97 4.84
CA ASN A 29 -17.40 1.95 5.04
C ASN A 29 -17.01 2.57 6.40
N ILE A 30 -17.65 3.68 6.79
CA ILE A 30 -17.44 4.32 8.11
C ILE A 30 -17.83 3.35 9.22
N ARG A 31 -19.07 2.85 9.25
CA ARG A 31 -19.53 1.96 10.32
C ARG A 31 -18.66 0.71 10.45
N LYS A 32 -18.33 0.06 9.33
CA LYS A 32 -17.50 -1.15 9.31
C LYS A 32 -16.08 -0.91 9.79
N TYR A 33 -15.46 0.21 9.44
CA TYR A 33 -14.11 0.51 9.96
C TYR A 33 -14.16 0.59 11.48
N TYR A 34 -15.06 1.40 12.05
CA TYR A 34 -15.19 1.54 13.50
C TYR A 34 -15.46 0.19 14.17
N GLU A 35 -16.36 -0.63 13.63
CA GLU A 35 -16.66 -1.96 14.14
C GLU A 35 -15.42 -2.88 14.18
N ILE A 36 -14.62 -2.91 13.11
CA ILE A 36 -13.41 -3.76 13.00
C ILE A 36 -12.38 -3.43 14.09
N ILE A 37 -12.27 -2.16 14.47
CA ILE A 37 -11.32 -1.72 15.52
C ILE A 37 -11.96 -1.67 16.92
N GLY A 38 -13.16 -2.22 17.09
CA GLY A 38 -13.85 -2.30 18.39
C GLY A 38 -14.45 -0.98 18.88
N LEU A 39 -14.69 -0.01 17.99
CA LEU A 39 -15.30 1.27 18.29
C LEU A 39 -16.71 1.38 17.69
N ARG A 40 -17.48 2.40 18.11
CA ARG A 40 -18.85 2.61 17.59
C ARG A 40 -18.91 3.86 16.71
N ALA A 41 -19.68 3.75 15.62
CA ALA A 41 -20.09 4.89 14.82
C ALA A 41 -21.54 4.73 14.32
N SER A 42 -22.29 5.82 14.35
CA SER A 42 -23.58 5.95 13.67
C SER A 42 -23.47 7.03 12.59
N CYS A 43 -24.24 6.90 11.51
CA CYS A 43 -24.20 7.85 10.40
C CYS A 43 -25.60 8.20 9.92
N ARG A 44 -25.81 9.46 9.55
CA ARG A 44 -27.04 9.95 8.89
C ARG A 44 -26.71 11.02 7.86
N ILE A 45 -27.49 11.10 6.80
CA ILE A 45 -27.37 12.14 5.78
C ILE A 45 -28.14 13.37 6.23
N MET A 46 -27.57 14.56 6.02
CA MET A 46 -28.22 15.83 6.26
C MET A 46 -27.71 16.87 5.26
N SER A 47 -28.57 17.32 4.35
CA SER A 47 -28.32 18.44 3.41
C SER A 47 -26.99 18.34 2.64
N GLY A 48 -26.62 17.16 2.12
CA GLY A 48 -25.37 16.97 1.39
C GLY A 48 -24.13 16.77 2.27
N HIS A 49 -24.33 16.55 3.58
CA HIS A 49 -23.30 16.13 4.52
C HIS A 49 -23.65 14.79 5.14
N VAL A 50 -22.63 14.04 5.56
CA VAL A 50 -22.81 12.87 6.43
C VAL A 50 -22.47 13.30 7.85
N LEU A 51 -23.45 13.24 8.74
CA LEU A 51 -23.20 13.39 10.17
C LEU A 51 -22.81 12.03 10.74
N VAL A 52 -21.70 12.01 11.47
CA VAL A 52 -21.15 10.80 12.09
C VAL A 52 -21.04 11.04 13.58
N GLU A 53 -21.75 10.26 14.39
CA GLU A 53 -21.49 10.17 15.82
C GLU A 53 -20.53 9.01 16.04
N ALA A 54 -19.37 9.23 16.65
CA ALA A 54 -18.33 8.22 16.75
C ALA A 54 -17.46 8.32 18.01
N ASP A 55 -16.84 7.21 18.40
CA ASP A 55 -15.81 7.17 19.46
C ASP A 55 -14.45 7.61 18.91
N GLY A 56 -14.25 8.93 18.79
CA GLY A 56 -13.04 9.52 18.21
C GLY A 56 -13.05 9.57 16.68
N ASP A 57 -12.06 10.21 16.08
CA ASP A 57 -12.00 10.50 14.63
C ASP A 57 -10.97 9.67 13.85
N GLY A 58 -10.17 8.83 14.53
CA GLY A 58 -9.04 8.10 13.94
C GLY A 58 -9.37 7.44 12.59
N PRO A 59 -10.44 6.62 12.49
CA PRO A 59 -10.83 5.99 11.22
C PRO A 59 -11.19 6.97 10.10
N LEU A 60 -11.79 8.13 10.41
CA LEU A 60 -12.24 9.10 9.39
C LEU A 60 -11.09 9.63 8.54
N ARG A 61 -9.86 9.68 9.09
CA ARG A 61 -8.63 10.07 8.38
C ARG A 61 -8.23 9.12 7.27
N HIS A 62 -8.76 7.89 7.28
CA HIS A 62 -8.32 6.82 6.39
C HIS A 62 -9.42 6.29 5.46
N ILE A 63 -10.63 6.86 5.50
CA ILE A 63 -11.75 6.41 4.67
C ILE A 63 -11.81 7.21 3.37
N MET A 64 -11.53 6.54 2.26
CA MET A 64 -11.67 7.07 0.91
C MET A 64 -13.10 7.54 0.64
N GLY A 65 -13.24 8.67 -0.05
CA GLY A 65 -14.51 9.40 -0.21
C GLY A 65 -14.66 10.59 0.72
N ILE A 66 -13.97 10.61 1.86
CA ILE A 66 -13.98 11.75 2.80
C ILE A 66 -12.99 12.82 2.31
N LYS A 67 -13.49 13.97 1.85
CA LYS A 67 -12.66 15.13 1.49
C LYS A 67 -12.10 15.80 2.74
N SER A 68 -12.98 16.04 3.71
CA SER A 68 -12.64 16.58 5.02
C SER A 68 -13.74 16.27 6.02
N TYR A 69 -13.44 16.44 7.29
CA TYR A 69 -14.43 16.35 8.35
C TYR A 69 -14.11 17.34 9.47
N SER A 70 -15.11 17.64 10.29
CA SER A 70 -14.98 18.59 11.39
C SER A 70 -15.65 18.04 12.64
N PRO A 71 -15.03 18.08 13.83
CA PRO A 71 -15.78 17.95 15.07
C PRO A 71 -16.76 19.12 15.17
N VAL A 72 -18.03 18.83 15.43
CA VAL A 72 -19.09 19.85 15.46
C VAL A 72 -19.83 19.84 16.79
N LEU A 73 -20.25 21.02 17.22
CA LEU A 73 -21.25 21.19 18.28
C LEU A 73 -22.60 21.45 17.64
N ARG A 74 -23.63 20.69 18.03
CA ARG A 74 -24.99 20.83 17.51
C ARG A 74 -25.88 21.52 18.53
N PHE A 75 -26.60 22.54 18.08
CA PHE A 75 -27.61 23.25 18.85
C PHE A 75 -28.91 23.36 18.06
N ARG A 76 -29.99 23.72 18.76
CA ARG A 76 -31.22 24.21 18.13
C ARG A 76 -31.35 25.70 18.36
N ALA A 77 -31.57 26.46 17.30
CA ALA A 77 -31.83 27.89 17.36
C ALA A 77 -32.71 28.29 16.18
N GLU A 78 -33.58 29.28 16.39
CA GLU A 78 -34.52 29.77 15.38
C GLU A 78 -34.27 31.21 14.98
N THR A 79 -33.66 31.99 15.87
CA THR A 79 -33.41 33.43 15.69
C THR A 79 -31.93 33.72 15.53
N LEU A 80 -31.63 34.88 14.93
CA LEU A 80 -30.26 35.36 14.78
C LEU A 80 -29.62 35.62 16.14
N GLU A 81 -30.40 36.10 17.11
CA GLU A 81 -29.97 36.38 18.48
C GLU A 81 -29.55 35.10 19.21
N ASP A 82 -30.33 34.02 19.08
CA ASP A 82 -30.00 32.73 19.69
C ASP A 82 -28.71 32.15 19.11
N ILE A 83 -28.56 32.19 17.78
CA ILE A 83 -27.34 31.75 17.07
C ILE A 83 -26.12 32.53 17.55
N THR A 84 -26.26 33.86 17.63
CA THR A 84 -25.18 34.77 18.03
C THR A 84 -24.76 34.55 19.48
N ARG A 85 -25.74 34.39 20.40
CA ARG A 85 -25.47 34.08 21.81
C ARG A 85 -24.67 32.79 21.95
N ILE A 86 -25.14 31.71 21.32
CA ILE A 86 -24.47 30.40 21.38
C ILE A 86 -23.05 30.48 20.78
N ALA A 87 -22.88 31.15 19.62
CA ALA A 87 -21.57 31.33 19.02
C ALA A 87 -20.61 32.10 19.96
N SER A 88 -21.08 33.18 20.58
CA SER A 88 -20.29 33.97 21.52
C SER A 88 -19.81 33.13 22.71
N GLU A 89 -20.70 32.35 23.33
CA GLU A 89 -20.37 31.45 24.45
C GLU A 89 -19.28 30.43 24.09
N ILE A 90 -19.30 29.89 22.87
CA ILE A 90 -18.35 28.86 22.42
C ILE A 90 -16.98 29.46 22.05
N TYR A 91 -16.99 30.61 21.38
CA TYR A 91 -15.83 31.10 20.65
C TYR A 91 -15.11 32.28 21.30
N ARG A 92 -15.71 32.99 22.26
CA ARG A 92 -15.13 34.20 22.86
C ARG A 92 -13.72 34.00 23.41
N GLU A 93 -13.48 32.94 24.18
CA GLU A 93 -12.13 32.63 24.66
C GLU A 93 -11.21 32.08 23.55
N LYS A 94 -11.76 31.39 22.54
CA LYS A 94 -10.96 30.83 21.43
C LYS A 94 -10.38 31.90 20.51
N VAL A 95 -11.07 33.03 20.36
CA VAL A 95 -10.62 34.17 19.53
C VAL A 95 -9.72 35.14 20.30
N ARG A 96 -9.51 34.93 21.60
CA ARG A 96 -8.77 35.85 22.46
C ARG A 96 -7.34 36.07 21.96
N GLY A 97 -7.01 37.32 21.64
CA GLY A 97 -5.70 37.71 21.12
C GLY A 97 -5.39 37.18 19.70
N LYS A 98 -6.40 36.72 18.95
CA LYS A 98 -6.28 36.16 17.59
C LYS A 98 -7.15 36.91 16.60
N THR A 99 -6.72 36.94 15.35
CA THR A 99 -7.60 37.34 14.24
C THR A 99 -8.56 36.21 13.90
N PHE A 100 -9.80 36.53 13.55
CA PHE A 100 -10.81 35.53 13.22
C PHE A 100 -11.64 35.89 11.99
N GLY A 101 -12.29 34.89 11.41
CA GLY A 101 -13.28 35.07 10.35
C GLY A 101 -14.48 34.16 10.57
N VAL A 102 -15.67 34.60 10.16
CA VAL A 102 -16.91 33.81 10.26
C VAL A 102 -17.39 33.43 8.86
N ARG A 103 -17.85 32.18 8.70
CA ARG A 103 -18.52 31.69 7.50
C ARG A 103 -19.81 30.97 7.85
N CYS A 104 -20.88 31.29 7.14
CA CYS A 104 -22.16 30.64 7.34
C CYS A 104 -22.71 30.00 6.06
N ASN A 105 -23.10 28.72 6.12
CA ASN A 105 -23.94 28.12 5.09
C ASN A 105 -25.32 27.83 5.69
N ARG A 106 -26.36 27.98 4.85
CA ARG A 106 -27.75 27.86 5.28
C ARG A 106 -28.55 27.04 4.29
N THR A 107 -29.26 26.03 4.80
CA THR A 107 -30.19 25.21 4.04
C THR A 107 -31.58 25.30 4.65
N GLY A 108 -32.57 25.73 3.87
CA GLY A 108 -33.96 25.93 4.30
C GLY A 108 -34.36 27.40 4.47
N THR A 109 -35.58 27.64 4.98
CA THR A 109 -36.20 28.97 5.08
C THR A 109 -35.93 29.62 6.44
N HIS A 110 -35.40 30.84 6.44
CA HIS A 110 -35.03 31.61 7.64
C HIS A 110 -35.29 33.11 7.41
N SER A 111 -35.48 33.88 8.50
CA SER A 111 -35.68 35.34 8.45
C SER A 111 -34.39 36.15 8.29
N PHE A 112 -33.23 35.49 8.28
CA PHE A 112 -31.90 36.10 8.16
C PHE A 112 -31.10 35.48 6.99
N THR A 113 -30.12 36.21 6.48
CA THR A 113 -29.16 35.73 5.47
C THR A 113 -27.91 35.12 6.14
N SER A 114 -27.13 34.34 5.39
CA SER A 114 -25.82 33.88 5.87
C SER A 114 -24.92 35.04 6.26
N LEU A 115 -25.00 36.17 5.53
CA LEU A 115 -24.21 37.36 5.80
C LEU A 115 -24.63 38.06 7.11
N ASP A 116 -25.92 38.00 7.45
CA ASP A 116 -26.41 38.53 8.73
C ASP A 116 -25.86 37.72 9.91
N VAL A 117 -25.82 36.39 9.77
CA VAL A 117 -25.18 35.48 10.75
C VAL A 117 -23.69 35.77 10.88
N GLU A 118 -22.98 35.91 9.75
CA GLU A 118 -21.55 36.23 9.75
C GLU A 118 -21.25 37.55 10.46
N ARG A 119 -22.04 38.60 10.21
CA ARG A 119 -21.89 39.91 10.86
C ARG A 119 -22.22 39.85 12.34
N ALA A 120 -23.36 39.28 12.73
CA ALA A 120 -23.79 39.26 14.12
C ALA A 120 -22.81 38.49 15.02
N ILE A 121 -22.33 37.32 14.56
CA ILE A 121 -21.28 36.57 15.27
C ILE A 121 -19.97 37.38 15.30
N GLY A 122 -19.59 37.97 14.17
CA GLY A 122 -18.40 38.83 14.06
C GLY A 122 -18.40 39.97 15.08
N ASP A 123 -19.50 40.73 15.15
CA ASP A 123 -19.67 41.85 16.05
C ASP A 123 -19.63 41.39 17.52
N SER A 124 -20.26 40.26 17.85
CA SER A 124 -20.32 39.74 19.22
C SER A 124 -18.98 39.25 19.79
N LEU A 125 -18.00 38.99 18.91
CA LEU A 125 -16.69 38.44 19.24
C LEU A 125 -15.56 39.46 19.07
N TYR A 126 -15.84 40.61 18.43
CA TYR A 126 -14.83 41.56 18.02
C TYR A 126 -14.00 42.08 19.19
N ASP A 127 -14.66 42.45 20.29
CA ASP A 127 -14.06 43.05 21.48
C ASP A 127 -13.11 42.11 22.25
N ALA A 128 -13.30 40.79 22.12
CA ALA A 128 -12.43 39.79 22.71
C ALA A 128 -11.22 39.43 21.82
N SER A 129 -11.28 39.77 20.53
CA SER A 129 -10.33 39.32 19.50
C SER A 129 -9.20 40.32 19.21
N ALA A 130 -8.25 39.95 18.34
CA ALA A 130 -7.29 40.90 17.74
C ALA A 130 -7.81 41.57 16.45
N GLY A 131 -9.04 41.27 16.04
CA GLY A 131 -9.69 41.83 14.84
C GLY A 131 -10.20 40.77 13.86
N VAL A 132 -10.97 41.21 12.85
CA VAL A 132 -11.51 40.34 11.81
C VAL A 132 -10.57 40.27 10.61
N ASN A 133 -10.24 39.05 10.16
CA ASN A 133 -9.46 38.80 8.94
C ASN A 133 -10.20 37.80 8.05
N LEU A 134 -10.69 38.24 6.89
CA LEU A 134 -11.48 37.40 5.98
C LEU A 134 -10.65 36.67 4.91
N LYS A 135 -9.33 36.86 4.91
CA LYS A 135 -8.41 36.23 3.95
C LYS A 135 -7.64 35.06 4.57
N ASN A 136 -7.03 35.29 5.73
CA ASN A 136 -6.21 34.30 6.41
C ASN A 136 -6.23 34.53 7.95
N PRO A 137 -7.39 34.32 8.61
CA PRO A 137 -7.48 34.47 10.05
C PRO A 137 -6.72 33.37 10.77
N ASP A 138 -6.31 33.63 12.01
CA ASP A 138 -5.76 32.60 12.91
C ASP A 138 -6.82 31.52 13.25
N ILE A 139 -8.10 31.89 13.23
CA ILE A 139 -9.22 30.97 13.43
C ILE A 139 -10.40 31.29 12.50
N TRP A 140 -10.88 30.26 11.78
CA TRP A 140 -12.17 30.30 11.11
C TRP A 140 -13.25 29.76 12.04
N ILE A 141 -14.38 30.45 12.12
CA ILE A 141 -15.61 29.98 12.78
C ILE A 141 -16.63 29.69 11.69
N HIS A 142 -17.13 28.46 11.68
CA HIS A 142 -18.15 28.03 10.74
C HIS A 142 -19.47 27.78 11.45
N ALA A 143 -20.56 28.24 10.84
CA ALA A 143 -21.93 28.00 11.24
C ALA A 143 -22.70 27.37 10.06
N ASP A 144 -22.95 26.07 10.12
CA ASP A 144 -23.81 25.38 9.16
C ASP A 144 -25.23 25.25 9.75
N ILE A 145 -26.21 25.87 9.11
CA ILE A 145 -27.59 25.95 9.59
C ILE A 145 -28.49 25.13 8.65
N VAL A 146 -29.21 24.16 9.21
CA VAL A 146 -30.17 23.32 8.50
C VAL A 146 -31.51 23.36 9.23
N GLY A 147 -32.44 24.18 8.73
CA GLY A 147 -33.69 24.48 9.43
C GLY A 147 -33.41 25.04 10.83
N LYS A 148 -33.80 24.32 11.89
CA LYS A 148 -33.56 24.74 13.27
C LYS A 148 -32.25 24.21 13.86
N ASP A 149 -31.56 23.31 13.16
CA ASP A 149 -30.30 22.74 13.63
C ASP A 149 -29.12 23.63 13.21
N VAL A 150 -28.27 23.98 14.18
CA VAL A 150 -27.07 24.80 13.99
C VAL A 150 -25.85 24.00 14.38
N PHE A 151 -24.87 23.92 13.48
CA PHE A 151 -23.62 23.21 13.69
C PHE A 151 -22.46 24.21 13.70
N PHE A 152 -21.76 24.27 14.82
CA PHE A 152 -20.57 25.10 14.98
C PHE A 152 -19.30 24.28 14.94
N TYR A 153 -18.30 24.74 14.20
CA TYR A 153 -16.94 24.18 14.17
C TYR A 153 -15.90 25.20 13.73
N HIS A 154 -14.65 24.92 14.04
CA HIS A 154 -13.50 25.75 13.67
C HIS A 154 -12.31 24.94 13.12
N GLU A 155 -12.37 23.61 13.25
CA GLU A 155 -11.37 22.70 12.72
C GLU A 155 -11.91 22.00 11.47
N ILE A 156 -11.12 22.00 10.39
CA ILE A 156 -11.40 21.23 9.18
C ILE A 156 -10.22 20.29 8.98
N ILE A 157 -10.44 19.01 9.27
CA ILE A 157 -9.41 17.99 9.16
C ILE A 157 -9.50 17.37 7.76
N PRO A 158 -8.40 17.37 6.98
CA PRO A 158 -8.41 16.76 5.66
C PRO A 158 -8.57 15.24 5.75
N GLY A 159 -9.42 14.70 4.88
CA GLY A 159 -9.49 13.26 4.61
C GLY A 159 -8.70 12.90 3.34
N PRO A 160 -8.72 11.63 2.93
CA PRO A 160 -8.00 11.19 1.73
C PRO A 160 -8.63 11.67 0.42
N GLY A 161 -9.88 12.13 0.43
CA GLY A 161 -10.66 12.48 -0.75
C GLY A 161 -11.00 11.26 -1.61
N GLY A 162 -11.23 11.49 -2.90
CA GLY A 162 -11.59 10.43 -3.85
C GLY A 162 -13.05 9.98 -3.73
N LEU A 163 -13.30 8.71 -4.09
CA LEU A 163 -14.63 8.09 -4.06
C LEU A 163 -14.72 7.02 -2.96
N PRO A 164 -15.92 6.73 -2.43
CA PRO A 164 -16.10 5.66 -1.46
C PRO A 164 -15.58 4.33 -2.02
N LEU A 165 -14.65 3.70 -1.31
CA LEU A 165 -14.11 2.41 -1.74
C LEU A 165 -15.22 1.37 -1.88
N GLY A 166 -15.37 0.75 -3.06
CA GLY A 166 -16.47 -0.14 -3.45
C GLY A 166 -17.59 0.52 -4.25
N SER A 167 -17.47 1.80 -4.61
CA SER A 167 -18.41 2.48 -5.51
C SER A 167 -18.16 2.17 -6.98
N GLU A 168 -16.92 1.85 -7.32
CA GLU A 168 -16.47 1.54 -8.68
C GLU A 168 -16.05 0.06 -8.82
N GLY A 169 -15.69 -0.35 -10.04
CA GLY A 169 -15.29 -1.71 -10.39
C GLY A 169 -14.09 -2.26 -9.61
N LYS A 170 -13.93 -3.58 -9.61
CA LYS A 170 -12.88 -4.28 -8.87
C LYS A 170 -11.71 -4.63 -9.79
N TYR A 171 -10.49 -4.54 -9.29
CA TYR A 171 -9.26 -4.81 -10.05
C TYR A 171 -8.38 -5.86 -9.35
N ILE A 172 -7.46 -6.45 -10.10
CA ILE A 172 -6.30 -7.17 -9.53
C ILE A 172 -5.08 -6.27 -9.61
N SER A 173 -4.38 -6.09 -8.48
CA SER A 173 -3.18 -5.27 -8.42
C SER A 173 -1.93 -6.14 -8.29
N LEU A 174 -0.96 -5.90 -9.16
CA LEU A 174 0.37 -6.49 -9.07
C LEU A 174 1.14 -5.77 -7.97
N VAL A 175 1.31 -6.43 -6.82
CA VAL A 175 2.01 -5.85 -5.68
C VAL A 175 3.27 -6.65 -5.38
N SER A 176 4.40 -5.94 -5.39
CA SER A 176 5.69 -6.44 -4.89
C SER A 176 5.98 -5.88 -3.50
N GLY A 177 7.08 -6.30 -2.87
CA GLY A 177 7.60 -5.67 -1.64
C GLY A 177 8.27 -4.31 -1.86
N GLY A 178 8.20 -3.72 -3.07
CA GLY A 178 8.75 -2.42 -3.40
C GLY A 178 7.85 -1.24 -3.03
N ILE A 179 8.29 -0.03 -3.38
CA ILE A 179 7.61 1.24 -3.04
C ILE A 179 6.42 1.52 -3.97
N ASP A 180 6.56 1.20 -5.26
CA ASP A 180 5.73 1.75 -6.34
C ASP A 180 4.35 1.07 -6.42
N SER A 181 4.31 -0.27 -6.35
CA SER A 181 3.07 -1.02 -6.50
C SER A 181 2.02 -0.80 -5.40
N PRO A 182 2.37 -0.68 -4.10
CA PRO A 182 1.41 -0.30 -3.05
C PRO A 182 0.81 1.09 -3.29
N VAL A 183 1.62 2.06 -3.75
CA VAL A 183 1.14 3.41 -4.08
C VAL A 183 0.13 3.36 -5.23
N SER A 184 0.45 2.62 -6.29
CA SER A 184 -0.46 2.42 -7.42
C SER A 184 -1.79 1.80 -7.00
N THR A 185 -1.71 0.76 -6.15
CA THR A 185 -2.89 0.10 -5.59
C THR A 185 -3.74 1.10 -4.82
N TRP A 186 -3.14 1.90 -3.95
CA TRP A 186 -3.82 2.93 -3.19
C TRP A 186 -4.47 4.00 -4.08
N MET A 187 -3.81 4.42 -5.16
CA MET A 187 -4.37 5.41 -6.10
C MET A 187 -5.64 4.91 -6.78
N ILE A 188 -5.70 3.63 -7.15
CA ILE A 188 -6.91 3.01 -7.72
C ILE A 188 -8.00 2.84 -6.64
N MET A 189 -7.63 2.39 -5.44
CA MET A 189 -8.55 2.32 -4.30
C MET A 189 -9.19 3.68 -3.99
N LYS A 190 -8.40 4.77 -4.04
CA LYS A 190 -8.89 6.15 -3.85
C LYS A 190 -9.90 6.57 -4.92
N ARG A 191 -9.89 5.95 -6.10
CA ARG A 191 -10.93 6.12 -7.13
C ARG A 191 -12.16 5.24 -6.88
N GLY A 192 -12.35 4.71 -5.66
CA GLY A 192 -13.53 3.94 -5.29
C GLY A 192 -13.48 2.48 -5.71
N SER A 193 -12.35 2.01 -6.26
CA SER A 193 -12.20 0.69 -6.87
C SER A 193 -11.45 -0.28 -5.95
N PRO A 194 -12.10 -1.33 -5.41
CA PRO A 194 -11.39 -2.34 -4.61
C PRO A 194 -10.34 -3.09 -5.42
N CYS A 195 -9.23 -3.45 -4.78
CA CYS A 195 -8.16 -4.21 -5.40
C CYS A 195 -7.93 -5.51 -4.61
N ASP A 196 -8.10 -6.65 -5.27
CA ASP A 196 -7.41 -7.87 -4.83
C ASP A 196 -5.95 -7.78 -5.28
N ILE A 197 -5.08 -8.59 -4.70
CA ILE A 197 -3.63 -8.46 -4.88
C ILE A 197 -3.05 -9.74 -5.44
N LEU A 198 -2.15 -9.62 -6.42
CA LEU A 198 -1.31 -10.71 -6.92
C LEU A 198 0.16 -10.43 -6.57
N PHE A 199 0.79 -11.42 -5.95
CA PHE A 199 2.24 -11.49 -5.75
C PHE A 199 2.82 -12.68 -6.51
N CYS A 200 3.90 -12.44 -7.26
CA CYS A 200 4.65 -13.49 -7.93
C CYS A 200 5.91 -13.78 -7.12
N SER A 201 5.93 -14.93 -6.45
CA SER A 201 7.05 -15.34 -5.61
C SER A 201 8.12 -16.03 -6.45
N LEU A 202 9.37 -15.62 -6.27
CA LEU A 202 10.56 -16.18 -6.91
C LEU A 202 11.45 -16.91 -5.89
N SER A 203 11.12 -16.87 -4.61
CA SER A 203 11.93 -17.47 -3.54
C SER A 203 11.09 -17.90 -2.32
N TYR A 204 9.85 -18.34 -2.56
CA TYR A 204 8.88 -18.70 -1.53
C TYR A 204 9.50 -19.51 -0.36
N PRO A 205 9.22 -19.19 0.91
CA PRO A 205 8.41 -18.08 1.42
C PRO A 205 9.25 -16.83 1.76
N VAL A 206 10.49 -16.72 1.28
CA VAL A 206 11.43 -15.69 1.72
C VAL A 206 10.99 -14.29 1.32
N ASP A 207 10.58 -14.15 0.07
CA ASP A 207 10.12 -12.89 -0.53
C ASP A 207 8.73 -12.45 -0.08
N LEU A 208 7.96 -13.34 0.56
CA LEU A 208 6.64 -13.01 1.09
C LEU A 208 6.68 -12.04 2.26
N ARG A 209 7.75 -12.00 3.06
CA ARG A 209 7.82 -11.14 4.27
C ARG A 209 7.65 -9.65 3.93
N PRO A 210 8.55 -9.03 3.13
CA PRO A 210 8.40 -7.61 2.80
C PRO A 210 7.10 -7.32 2.05
N PHE A 211 6.61 -8.27 1.25
CA PHE A 211 5.32 -8.16 0.57
C PHE A 211 4.16 -8.10 1.57
N VAL A 212 4.06 -9.05 2.50
CA VAL A 212 2.98 -9.10 3.51
C VAL A 212 3.04 -7.89 4.42
N ASP A 213 4.22 -7.46 4.87
CA ASP A 213 4.36 -6.27 5.73
C ASP A 213 3.75 -5.01 5.07
N VAL A 214 4.06 -4.81 3.79
CA VAL A 214 3.58 -3.65 3.02
C VAL A 214 2.09 -3.78 2.69
N VAL A 215 1.62 -4.96 2.29
CA VAL A 215 0.20 -5.21 2.00
C VAL A 215 -0.65 -5.08 3.26
N LYS A 216 -0.19 -5.59 4.40
CA LYS A 216 -0.89 -5.47 5.67
C LYS A 216 -1.06 -4.00 6.06
N LYS A 217 0.02 -3.21 6.00
CA LYS A 217 -0.02 -1.75 6.22
C LYS A 217 -1.01 -1.05 5.28
N LEU A 218 -1.04 -1.43 4.00
CA LEU A 218 -1.99 -0.88 3.02
C LEU A 218 -3.45 -1.24 3.38
N VAL A 219 -3.72 -2.52 3.62
CA VAL A 219 -5.08 -3.04 3.81
C VAL A 219 -5.68 -2.63 5.14
N GLU A 220 -4.96 -2.82 6.26
CA GLU A 220 -5.47 -2.49 7.60
C GLU A 220 -5.76 -1.00 7.74
N ARG A 221 -4.98 -0.15 7.08
CA ARG A 221 -5.14 1.30 7.12
C ARG A 221 -6.23 1.78 6.17
N TRP A 222 -6.24 1.32 4.92
CA TRP A 222 -7.05 1.97 3.87
C TRP A 222 -8.28 1.18 3.45
N ALA A 223 -8.33 -0.12 3.73
CA ALA A 223 -9.44 -0.99 3.32
C ALA A 223 -9.73 -2.16 4.28
N PRO A 224 -9.74 -1.98 5.61
CA PRO A 224 -9.97 -3.09 6.54
C PRO A 224 -11.34 -3.74 6.33
N TYR A 225 -12.32 -2.95 5.86
CA TYR A 225 -13.70 -3.36 5.58
C TYR A 225 -13.92 -4.01 4.21
N ARG A 226 -12.87 -4.20 3.39
CA ARG A 226 -12.97 -4.89 2.07
C ARG A 226 -12.34 -6.27 2.03
N LYS A 227 -11.40 -6.59 2.92
CA LYS A 227 -10.72 -7.90 3.01
C LYS A 227 -10.30 -8.42 1.62
N PRO A 228 -9.33 -7.77 0.96
CA PRO A 228 -8.92 -8.18 -0.38
C PRO A 228 -8.33 -9.58 -0.37
N ARG A 229 -8.62 -10.37 -1.41
CA ARG A 229 -7.98 -11.67 -1.59
C ARG A 229 -6.55 -11.47 -2.05
N ILE A 230 -5.64 -12.27 -1.51
CA ILE A 230 -4.23 -12.24 -1.87
C ILE A 230 -3.89 -13.51 -2.64
N TYR A 231 -3.57 -13.35 -3.92
CA TYR A 231 -3.09 -14.42 -4.78
C TYR A 231 -1.56 -14.45 -4.72
N VAL A 232 -0.99 -15.63 -4.50
CA VAL A 232 0.45 -15.89 -4.60
C VAL A 232 0.65 -16.90 -5.72
N ALA A 233 1.40 -16.51 -6.75
CA ALA A 233 1.84 -17.39 -7.81
C ALA A 233 3.28 -17.83 -7.55
N ASP A 234 3.54 -19.14 -7.54
CA ASP A 234 4.90 -19.68 -7.47
C ASP A 234 5.57 -19.58 -8.84
N CYS A 235 6.54 -18.68 -8.96
CA CYS A 235 7.29 -18.41 -10.19
C CYS A 235 8.74 -18.89 -10.10
N ARG A 236 9.10 -19.74 -9.12
CA ARG A 236 10.49 -20.22 -8.93
C ARG A 236 11.05 -20.95 -10.15
N SER A 237 10.20 -21.63 -10.94
CA SER A 237 10.59 -22.33 -12.16
C SER A 237 11.17 -21.37 -13.22
N LEU A 238 10.71 -20.12 -13.24
CA LEU A 238 11.20 -19.09 -14.16
C LEU A 238 12.69 -18.78 -13.97
N ILE A 239 13.22 -18.87 -12.75
CA ILE A 239 14.66 -18.66 -12.53
C ILE A 239 15.47 -19.74 -13.24
N ARG A 240 15.02 -21.00 -13.19
CA ARG A 240 15.66 -22.10 -13.90
C ARG A 240 15.65 -21.85 -15.40
N THR A 241 14.47 -21.60 -15.97
CA THR A 241 14.28 -21.43 -17.42
C THR A 241 14.98 -20.17 -17.97
N MET A 242 14.81 -19.03 -17.31
CA MET A 242 15.19 -17.72 -17.86
C MET A 242 16.60 -17.26 -17.44
N VAL A 243 17.10 -17.72 -16.29
CA VAL A 243 18.38 -17.27 -15.72
C VAL A 243 19.44 -18.38 -15.78
N ILE A 244 19.12 -19.58 -15.30
CA ILE A 244 20.09 -20.69 -15.24
C ILE A 244 20.32 -21.30 -16.61
N GLU A 245 19.24 -21.66 -17.31
CA GLU A 245 19.30 -22.28 -18.64
C GLU A 245 19.41 -21.22 -19.75
N GLY A 246 19.07 -19.96 -19.47
CA GLY A 246 19.17 -18.85 -20.42
C GLY A 246 18.29 -19.01 -21.66
N ARG A 247 17.12 -19.66 -21.52
CA ARG A 247 16.23 -19.96 -22.66
C ARG A 247 15.54 -18.74 -23.26
N THR A 248 15.50 -17.63 -22.53
CA THR A 248 14.85 -16.38 -22.95
C THR A 248 15.90 -15.32 -23.27
N LYS A 249 15.73 -14.61 -24.39
CA LYS A 249 16.64 -13.54 -24.81
C LYS A 249 16.34 -12.21 -24.11
N TYR A 250 15.07 -11.96 -23.77
CA TYR A 250 14.56 -10.72 -23.19
C TYR A 250 13.98 -10.92 -21.78
N SER A 251 14.72 -11.63 -20.92
CA SER A 251 14.24 -12.16 -19.63
C SER A 251 13.47 -11.14 -18.76
N ASN A 252 13.92 -9.88 -18.68
CA ASN A 252 13.25 -8.84 -17.88
C ASN A 252 11.86 -8.45 -18.44
N VAL A 253 11.72 -8.38 -19.76
CA VAL A 253 10.46 -8.05 -20.44
C VAL A 253 9.53 -9.26 -20.44
N THR A 254 10.09 -10.44 -20.73
CA THR A 254 9.38 -11.73 -20.70
C THR A 254 8.82 -12.02 -19.32
N PHE A 255 9.57 -11.76 -18.24
CA PHE A 255 9.07 -11.97 -16.87
C PHE A 255 7.84 -11.11 -16.57
N LYS A 256 7.84 -9.84 -16.97
CA LYS A 256 6.67 -8.98 -16.81
C LYS A 256 5.48 -9.46 -17.63
N ARG A 257 5.72 -9.94 -18.84
CA ARG A 257 4.69 -10.55 -19.68
C ARG A 257 4.06 -11.76 -18.99
N VAL A 258 4.86 -12.63 -18.38
CA VAL A 258 4.37 -13.78 -17.59
C VAL A 258 3.46 -13.31 -16.45
N ILE A 259 3.89 -12.31 -15.67
CA ILE A 259 3.08 -11.76 -14.56
C ILE A 259 1.73 -11.24 -15.08
N TYR A 260 1.75 -10.52 -16.22
CA TYR A 260 0.51 -10.00 -16.83
C TYR A 260 -0.43 -11.12 -17.25
N ARG A 261 0.08 -12.23 -17.78
CA ARG A 261 -0.74 -13.41 -18.17
C ARG A 261 -1.34 -14.12 -16.96
N ILE A 262 -0.60 -14.23 -15.85
CA ILE A 262 -1.12 -14.74 -14.57
C ILE A 262 -2.24 -13.83 -14.07
N ALA A 263 -2.02 -12.51 -14.06
CA ALA A 263 -3.02 -11.54 -13.63
C ALA A 263 -4.25 -11.51 -14.54
N GLU A 264 -4.07 -11.67 -15.85
CA GLU A 264 -5.16 -11.75 -16.83
C GLU A 264 -6.04 -12.96 -16.56
N LYS A 265 -5.45 -14.15 -16.35
CA LYS A 265 -6.20 -15.35 -15.98
C LYS A 265 -7.05 -15.11 -14.73
N ILE A 266 -6.44 -14.57 -13.67
CA ILE A 266 -7.14 -14.26 -12.41
C ILE A 266 -8.24 -13.21 -12.66
N ALA A 267 -7.98 -12.19 -13.47
CA ALA A 267 -8.94 -11.13 -13.79
C ALA A 267 -10.17 -11.67 -14.50
N LEU A 268 -9.98 -12.49 -15.54
CA LEU A 268 -11.07 -13.10 -16.29
C LEU A 268 -11.89 -14.07 -15.42
N GLU A 269 -11.23 -14.90 -14.61
CA GLU A 269 -11.91 -15.87 -13.73
C GLU A 269 -12.72 -15.22 -12.61
N ASN A 270 -12.30 -14.04 -12.13
CA ASN A 270 -12.95 -13.36 -10.99
C ASN A 270 -13.73 -12.10 -11.40
N GLY A 271 -13.85 -11.83 -12.71
CA GLY A 271 -14.60 -10.69 -13.25
C GLY A 271 -14.00 -9.33 -12.90
N TYR A 272 -12.68 -9.23 -12.78
CA TYR A 272 -11.99 -7.94 -12.54
C TYR A 272 -11.96 -7.09 -13.81
N ASN A 273 -12.06 -5.78 -13.64
CA ASN A 273 -12.12 -4.79 -14.73
C ASN A 273 -10.77 -4.50 -15.39
N GLY A 274 -9.67 -5.01 -14.83
CA GLY A 274 -8.32 -4.79 -15.34
C GLY A 274 -7.24 -5.13 -14.32
N ILE A 275 -5.99 -4.89 -14.72
CA ILE A 275 -4.79 -5.13 -13.93
C ILE A 275 -4.17 -3.78 -13.54
N VAL A 276 -3.80 -3.61 -12.27
CA VAL A 276 -3.10 -2.42 -11.78
C VAL A 276 -1.63 -2.74 -11.61
N THR A 277 -0.75 -1.83 -12.05
CA THR A 277 0.71 -2.02 -11.97
C THR A 277 1.42 -0.79 -11.41
N GLY A 278 2.58 -1.01 -10.80
CA GLY A 278 3.48 0.02 -10.28
C GLY A 278 4.42 0.64 -11.31
N GLU A 279 4.10 0.61 -12.60
CA GLU A 279 5.04 1.04 -13.64
C GLU A 279 5.06 2.55 -13.86
N SER A 280 6.26 3.14 -13.95
CA SER A 280 6.51 4.54 -14.32
C SER A 280 7.33 4.62 -15.62
N LEU A 281 7.04 5.58 -16.50
CA LEU A 281 7.72 5.67 -17.79
C LEU A 281 9.18 6.12 -17.60
N GLY A 282 10.14 5.33 -18.09
CA GLY A 282 11.56 5.70 -18.11
C GLY A 282 12.35 5.47 -16.82
N GLN A 283 11.75 4.89 -15.76
CA GLN A 283 12.43 4.65 -14.48
C GLN A 283 13.42 3.47 -14.55
N VAL A 284 13.09 2.40 -15.29
CA VAL A 284 13.96 1.24 -15.53
C VAL A 284 13.93 0.81 -16.99
N SER A 285 14.91 0.04 -17.44
CA SER A 285 15.02 -0.41 -18.84
C SER A 285 13.78 -1.16 -19.35
N SER A 286 13.07 -1.89 -18.47
CA SER A 286 11.83 -2.61 -18.79
C SER A 286 10.58 -1.72 -18.84
N GLN A 287 10.72 -0.40 -18.63
CA GLN A 287 9.64 0.58 -18.65
C GLN A 287 9.88 1.69 -19.69
N THR A 288 10.54 1.34 -20.80
CA THR A 288 10.51 2.15 -22.04
C THR A 288 9.14 1.99 -22.72
N ALA A 289 8.73 2.97 -23.51
CA ALA A 289 7.44 2.90 -24.22
C ALA A 289 7.35 1.65 -25.13
N GLU A 290 8.44 1.30 -25.79
CA GLU A 290 8.55 0.11 -26.63
C GLU A 290 8.41 -1.18 -25.80
N ASN A 291 9.07 -1.27 -24.65
CA ASN A 291 8.96 -2.45 -23.78
C ASN A 291 7.55 -2.56 -23.15
N LEU A 292 6.93 -1.45 -22.71
CA LEU A 292 5.55 -1.48 -22.21
C LEU A 292 4.58 -1.99 -23.29
N LYS A 293 4.73 -1.51 -24.54
CA LYS A 293 3.96 -2.01 -25.68
C LYS A 293 4.17 -3.52 -25.89
N ALA A 294 5.42 -4.00 -25.82
CA ALA A 294 5.74 -5.41 -25.98
C ALA A 294 5.20 -6.30 -24.84
N ILE A 295 5.15 -5.78 -23.61
CA ILE A 295 4.60 -6.49 -22.43
C ILE A 295 3.07 -6.60 -22.51
N GLU A 296 2.39 -5.57 -23.01
CA GLU A 296 0.92 -5.51 -23.05
C GLU A 296 0.32 -6.25 -24.26
N SER A 297 1.10 -6.50 -25.31
CA SER A 297 0.61 -7.00 -26.61
C SER A 297 -0.08 -8.38 -26.57
N GLY A 298 -1.40 -8.47 -26.47
CA GLY A 298 -2.11 -9.76 -26.37
C GLY A 298 -2.65 -10.05 -24.98
N ILE A 299 -2.58 -9.08 -24.07
CA ILE A 299 -3.41 -9.04 -22.88
C ILE A 299 -4.77 -8.41 -23.24
N GLY A 300 -5.86 -9.11 -22.96
CA GLY A 300 -7.23 -8.76 -23.31
C GLY A 300 -7.96 -7.91 -22.28
N VAL A 301 -7.35 -7.65 -21.12
CA VAL A 301 -7.90 -6.78 -20.07
C VAL A 301 -7.13 -5.46 -19.96
N PRO A 302 -7.77 -4.34 -19.60
CA PRO A 302 -7.08 -3.05 -19.44
C PRO A 302 -5.95 -3.10 -18.41
N ILE A 303 -4.83 -2.45 -18.71
CA ILE A 303 -3.71 -2.25 -17.78
C ILE A 303 -3.71 -0.80 -17.28
N LEU A 304 -3.89 -0.63 -15.97
CA LEU A 304 -3.82 0.67 -15.30
C LEU A 304 -2.42 0.91 -14.71
N ARG A 305 -1.84 2.07 -15.03
CA ARG A 305 -0.49 2.49 -14.60
C ARG A 305 -0.56 3.85 -13.89
N PRO A 306 -1.03 3.92 -12.63
CA PRO A 306 -1.25 5.20 -11.95
C PRO A 306 0.00 6.08 -11.84
N LEU A 307 1.19 5.48 -11.86
CA LEU A 307 2.48 6.17 -11.71
C LEU A 307 3.16 6.50 -13.03
N ILE A 308 2.51 6.27 -14.18
CA ILE A 308 3.17 6.34 -15.50
C ILE A 308 3.88 7.67 -15.77
N GLY A 309 3.40 8.77 -15.18
CA GLY A 309 3.98 10.11 -15.30
C GLY A 309 4.52 10.70 -14.00
N MET A 310 4.66 9.89 -12.94
CA MET A 310 5.23 10.35 -11.66
C MET A 310 6.73 10.04 -11.61
N ASP A 311 7.50 10.97 -11.06
CA ASP A 311 8.91 10.71 -10.75
C ASP A 311 9.06 9.92 -9.42
N LYS A 312 10.30 9.50 -9.15
CA LYS A 312 10.59 8.66 -7.98
C LYS A 312 10.36 9.38 -6.65
N ASP A 313 10.62 10.68 -6.58
CA ASP A 313 10.47 11.45 -5.34
C ASP A 313 8.99 11.64 -5.02
N GLU A 314 8.15 11.91 -6.02
CA GLU A 314 6.70 11.96 -5.88
C GLU A 314 6.11 10.62 -5.39
N VAL A 315 6.61 9.49 -5.93
CA VAL A 315 6.19 8.14 -5.50
C VAL A 315 6.62 7.85 -4.06
N VAL A 316 7.85 8.20 -3.69
CA VAL A 316 8.38 8.03 -2.33
C VAL A 316 7.59 8.87 -1.32
N ASP A 317 7.31 10.13 -1.64
CA ASP A 317 6.54 11.03 -0.78
C ASP A 317 5.12 10.51 -0.59
N MET A 318 4.50 10.00 -1.66
CA MET A 318 3.20 9.35 -1.56
C MET A 318 3.27 8.10 -0.67
N ALA A 319 4.26 7.22 -0.86
CA ALA A 319 4.44 6.02 -0.04
C ALA A 319 4.61 6.34 1.45
N ARG A 320 5.34 7.41 1.79
CA ARG A 320 5.46 7.91 3.17
C ARG A 320 4.12 8.41 3.70
N ARG A 321 3.42 9.23 2.92
CA ARG A 321 2.11 9.79 3.28
C ARG A 321 1.07 8.70 3.55
N ILE A 322 1.04 7.65 2.73
CA ILE A 322 0.07 6.56 2.89
C ILE A 322 0.54 5.48 3.87
N GLY A 323 1.83 5.51 4.27
CA GLY A 323 2.47 4.61 5.21
C GLY A 323 2.82 3.23 4.66
N THR A 324 3.04 3.13 3.35
CA THR A 324 3.50 1.92 2.66
C THR A 324 5.00 1.96 2.36
N PHE A 325 5.70 3.03 2.74
CA PHE A 325 7.15 3.08 2.61
C PHE A 325 7.78 1.93 3.43
N PRO A 326 8.56 1.04 2.80
CA PRO A 326 9.14 -0.12 3.48
C PRO A 326 10.21 0.33 4.47
N GLU A 327 10.20 -0.24 5.67
CA GLU A 327 11.28 -0.05 6.66
C GLU A 327 12.53 -0.85 6.28
N LEU A 328 12.32 -1.98 5.60
CA LEU A 328 13.35 -2.88 5.09
C LEU A 328 13.22 -2.97 3.57
N SER A 329 14.16 -2.43 2.82
CA SER A 329 14.25 -2.69 1.38
C SER A 329 15.12 -3.93 1.14
N MET A 330 14.51 -5.10 0.97
CA MET A 330 15.20 -6.16 0.22
C MET A 330 15.25 -5.72 -1.25
N GLY A 331 16.36 -5.96 -1.94
CA GLY A 331 16.46 -5.65 -3.37
C GLY A 331 15.29 -6.26 -4.16
N GLU A 332 14.91 -5.64 -5.28
CA GLU A 332 13.83 -6.17 -6.10
C GLU A 332 14.23 -7.53 -6.70
N PHE A 333 13.49 -8.59 -6.41
CA PHE A 333 13.74 -9.92 -7.01
C PHE A 333 13.72 -9.90 -8.54
N CYS A 334 12.99 -8.96 -9.15
CA CYS A 334 13.00 -8.68 -10.58
C CYS A 334 14.42 -8.41 -11.14
N SER A 335 15.34 -7.90 -10.30
CA SER A 335 16.73 -7.66 -10.70
C SER A 335 17.49 -8.94 -11.09
N LEU A 336 17.01 -10.12 -10.66
CA LEU A 336 17.57 -11.41 -11.08
C LEU A 336 17.49 -11.61 -12.62
N PHE A 337 16.53 -10.99 -13.28
CA PHE A 337 16.35 -11.07 -14.74
C PHE A 337 17.03 -9.92 -15.50
N ALA A 338 17.72 -9.01 -14.80
CA ALA A 338 18.28 -7.78 -15.38
C ALA A 338 19.72 -7.91 -15.88
N SER A 339 20.29 -9.12 -15.98
CA SER A 339 21.71 -9.34 -16.31
C SER A 339 22.14 -8.76 -17.67
N ARG A 340 21.20 -8.52 -18.59
CA ARG A 340 21.41 -7.76 -19.83
C ARG A 340 20.17 -6.90 -20.12
N PRO A 341 20.09 -5.64 -19.63
CA PRO A 341 18.91 -4.82 -19.83
C PRO A 341 18.78 -4.44 -21.31
N ILE A 342 17.84 -5.08 -22.02
CA ILE A 342 17.54 -4.76 -23.41
C ILE A 342 16.58 -3.57 -23.45
N ILE A 343 17.01 -2.49 -24.11
CA ILE A 343 16.30 -1.20 -24.12
C ILE A 343 15.07 -1.24 -25.04
N ARG A 344 15.08 -2.11 -26.06
CA ARG A 344 13.99 -2.23 -27.04
C ARG A 344 13.75 -3.69 -27.39
N SER A 345 12.52 -4.14 -27.15
CA SER A 345 11.97 -5.41 -27.62
C SER A 345 10.76 -5.16 -28.51
N LYS A 346 10.49 -6.09 -29.43
CA LYS A 346 9.24 -6.11 -30.19
C LYS A 346 8.28 -7.13 -29.58
N PRO A 347 6.95 -6.98 -29.73
CA PRO A 347 6.00 -8.00 -29.30
C PRO A 347 6.36 -9.42 -29.76
N GLU A 348 6.77 -9.57 -31.03
CA GLU A 348 7.08 -10.86 -31.63
C GLU A 348 8.31 -11.52 -30.99
N ASP A 349 9.27 -10.71 -30.53
CA ASP A 349 10.44 -11.20 -29.79
C ASP A 349 10.03 -11.80 -28.44
N ILE A 350 9.08 -11.15 -27.75
CA ILE A 350 8.57 -11.62 -26.46
C ILE A 350 7.70 -12.85 -26.65
N ASP A 351 6.91 -12.92 -27.73
CA ASP A 351 6.11 -14.10 -28.07
C ASP A 351 6.99 -15.35 -28.29
N GLU A 352 8.19 -15.19 -28.87
CA GLU A 352 9.16 -16.29 -29.01
C GLU A 352 9.71 -16.75 -27.66
N ASP A 353 10.11 -15.82 -26.80
CA ASP A 353 10.54 -16.14 -25.43
C ASP A 353 9.44 -16.84 -24.62
N MET A 354 8.18 -16.42 -24.79
CA MET A 354 7.02 -16.99 -24.09
C MET A 354 6.78 -18.46 -24.45
N LYS A 355 7.22 -18.95 -25.63
CA LYS A 355 7.13 -20.37 -25.99
C LYS A 355 8.00 -21.27 -25.10
N GLN A 356 9.00 -20.70 -24.43
CA GLN A 356 9.87 -21.42 -23.50
C GLN A 356 9.28 -21.49 -22.10
N ILE A 357 8.18 -20.80 -21.83
CA ILE A 357 7.55 -20.71 -20.51
C ILE A 357 6.35 -21.63 -20.44
N ASP A 358 6.36 -22.54 -19.46
CA ASP A 358 5.19 -23.36 -19.13
C ASP A 358 4.19 -22.53 -18.33
N MET A 359 3.25 -21.89 -19.03
CA MET A 359 2.21 -21.08 -18.38
C MET A 359 1.24 -21.93 -17.55
N GLU A 360 1.01 -23.19 -17.92
CA GLU A 360 0.07 -24.05 -17.19
C GLU A 360 0.64 -24.43 -15.82
N GLU A 361 1.94 -24.76 -15.74
CA GLU A 361 2.64 -24.96 -14.46
C GLU A 361 2.47 -23.75 -13.53
N LEU A 362 2.66 -22.54 -14.06
CA LEU A 362 2.53 -21.31 -13.28
C LEU A 362 1.09 -21.04 -12.85
N PHE A 363 0.11 -21.37 -13.69
CA PHE A 363 -1.31 -21.27 -13.37
C PHE A 363 -1.72 -22.24 -12.26
N GLU A 364 -1.26 -23.49 -12.33
CA GLU A 364 -1.47 -24.50 -11.29
C GLU A 364 -0.79 -24.13 -9.96
N GLY A 365 0.26 -23.30 -10.01
CA GLY A 365 0.98 -22.78 -8.85
C GLY A 365 0.29 -21.62 -8.11
N ILE A 366 -0.86 -21.12 -8.60
CA ILE A 366 -1.57 -20.00 -7.97
C ILE A 366 -2.34 -20.47 -6.73
N ARG A 367 -2.17 -19.78 -5.61
CA ARG A 367 -2.92 -20.00 -4.36
C ARG A 367 -3.54 -18.68 -3.89
N ALA A 368 -4.75 -18.73 -3.34
CA ALA A 368 -5.45 -17.57 -2.80
C ALA A 368 -5.53 -17.65 -1.28
N TYR A 369 -5.29 -16.53 -0.60
CA TYR A 369 -5.22 -16.42 0.85
C TYR A 369 -5.98 -15.18 1.33
N ASP A 370 -6.37 -15.20 2.60
CA ASP A 370 -6.62 -13.99 3.36
C ASP A 370 -5.29 -13.47 3.96
N ILE A 371 -5.21 -12.16 4.23
CA ILE A 371 -3.97 -11.54 4.74
C ILE A 371 -3.54 -12.08 6.11
N ASP A 372 -4.50 -12.49 6.94
CA ASP A 372 -4.24 -13.07 8.25
C ASP A 372 -3.60 -14.46 8.14
N ASP A 373 -4.03 -15.28 7.18
CA ASP A 373 -3.47 -16.61 6.93
C ASP A 373 -2.00 -16.53 6.45
N LEU A 374 -1.70 -15.59 5.55
CA LEU A 374 -0.34 -15.34 5.09
C LEU A 374 0.58 -14.89 6.23
N SER A 375 0.07 -14.07 7.15
CA SER A 375 0.83 -13.61 8.31
C SER A 375 1.23 -14.77 9.23
N VAL A 376 0.37 -15.78 9.39
CA VAL A 376 0.69 -16.99 10.16
C VAL A 376 1.75 -17.84 9.46
N ALA A 377 1.67 -17.98 8.14
CA ALA A 377 2.63 -18.75 7.35
C ALA A 377 4.08 -18.21 7.43
N LEU A 378 4.26 -16.93 7.78
CA LEU A 378 5.58 -16.29 7.84
C LEU A 378 6.31 -16.42 9.17
N ARG A 379 5.71 -17.03 10.20
CA ARG A 379 6.28 -17.10 11.56
C ARG A 379 7.64 -17.78 11.64
N THR A 380 8.01 -18.60 10.67
CA THR A 380 9.35 -19.18 10.56
C THR A 380 10.26 -18.24 9.76
N ASP A 381 11.06 -17.42 10.44
CA ASP A 381 12.15 -16.72 9.78
C ASP A 381 13.23 -17.74 9.39
N LEU A 382 13.43 -17.90 8.07
CA LEU A 382 14.35 -18.89 7.50
C LEU A 382 15.69 -18.27 7.10
N SER A 383 15.91 -16.99 7.43
CA SER A 383 17.24 -16.40 7.38
C SER A 383 18.09 -17.00 8.48
N LEU A 384 19.40 -17.05 8.28
CA LEU A 384 20.28 -17.44 9.38
C LEU A 384 20.11 -16.39 10.49
N LYS A 385 19.64 -16.78 11.68
CA LYS A 385 19.67 -15.95 12.90
C LYS A 385 20.83 -16.38 13.79
N GLY A 386 21.62 -15.42 14.26
CA GLY A 386 22.79 -15.70 15.11
C GLY A 386 24.00 -16.22 14.34
N SER A 387 24.80 -17.07 15.00
CA SER A 387 26.06 -17.59 14.46
C SER A 387 25.84 -18.67 13.40
N ILE A 388 26.78 -18.76 12.45
CA ILE A 388 26.86 -19.88 11.50
C ILE A 388 26.92 -21.21 12.30
N PRO A 389 26.06 -22.20 12.01
CA PRO A 389 26.12 -23.51 12.66
C PRO A 389 27.50 -24.15 12.45
N LYS A 390 28.06 -24.78 13.48
CA LYS A 390 29.48 -25.23 13.48
C LYS A 390 29.84 -26.14 12.30
N ASP A 391 28.91 -26.97 11.87
CA ASP A 391 29.11 -27.96 10.79
C ASP A 391 28.40 -27.56 9.48
N ALA A 392 28.04 -26.28 9.32
CA ALA A 392 27.38 -25.82 8.12
C ALA A 392 28.35 -25.71 6.94
N VAL A 393 27.89 -26.17 5.76
CA VAL A 393 28.57 -25.88 4.49
C VAL A 393 28.15 -24.49 4.04
N ILE A 394 29.12 -23.58 3.94
CA ILE A 394 28.86 -22.20 3.52
C ILE A 394 29.05 -22.11 2.00
N ILE A 395 28.02 -21.68 1.28
CA ILE A 395 28.03 -21.54 -0.18
C ILE A 395 28.01 -20.06 -0.57
N ASP A 396 29.02 -19.63 -1.34
CA ASP A 396 29.06 -18.30 -1.97
C ASP A 396 28.56 -18.36 -3.41
N LEU A 397 27.44 -17.68 -3.70
CA LEU A 397 26.86 -17.57 -5.03
C LEU A 397 27.38 -16.39 -5.85
N ARG A 398 28.23 -15.53 -5.27
CA ARG A 398 28.81 -14.38 -5.98
C ARG A 398 29.74 -14.86 -7.09
N SER A 399 30.04 -13.96 -8.03
CA SER A 399 30.97 -14.27 -9.11
C SER A 399 32.34 -14.70 -8.57
N ARG A 400 33.05 -15.54 -9.33
CA ARG A 400 34.40 -15.99 -8.96
C ARG A 400 35.35 -14.84 -8.66
N SER A 401 35.28 -13.75 -9.41
CA SER A 401 36.06 -12.54 -9.17
C SER A 401 35.75 -11.87 -7.83
N GLN A 402 34.48 -11.84 -7.41
CA GLN A 402 34.09 -11.32 -6.10
C GLN A 402 34.56 -12.25 -4.97
N TYR A 403 34.45 -13.56 -5.16
CA TYR A 403 34.91 -14.56 -4.20
C TYR A 403 36.43 -14.50 -3.99
N GLU A 404 37.21 -14.41 -5.07
CA GLU A 404 38.67 -14.30 -5.03
C GLU A 404 39.13 -12.99 -4.36
N LYS A 405 38.36 -11.90 -4.50
CA LYS A 405 38.67 -10.62 -3.86
C LYS A 405 38.46 -10.64 -2.35
N ASP A 406 37.34 -11.19 -1.89
CA ASP A 406 36.97 -11.24 -0.46
C ASP A 406 35.78 -12.19 -0.27
N HIS A 407 35.88 -13.18 0.62
CA HIS A 407 34.85 -14.18 0.88
C HIS A 407 34.79 -14.59 2.35
N ILE A 408 33.70 -15.23 2.73
CA ILE A 408 33.54 -15.79 4.08
C ILE A 408 34.50 -16.99 4.25
N PRO A 409 35.33 -17.04 5.31
CA PRO A 409 36.24 -18.16 5.54
C PRO A 409 35.55 -19.52 5.48
N ASN A 410 36.20 -20.52 4.87
CA ASN A 410 35.68 -21.87 4.64
C ASN A 410 34.42 -21.96 3.76
N SER A 411 34.03 -20.88 3.08
CA SER A 411 32.98 -20.95 2.07
C SER A 411 33.48 -21.59 0.77
N ILE A 412 32.55 -22.18 0.02
CA ILE A 412 32.79 -22.76 -1.29
C ILE A 412 32.10 -21.86 -2.32
N ASN A 413 32.84 -21.38 -3.32
CA ASN A 413 32.23 -20.67 -4.44
C ASN A 413 31.50 -21.68 -5.33
N LEU A 414 30.18 -21.55 -5.42
CA LEU A 414 29.34 -22.44 -6.22
C LEU A 414 28.36 -21.58 -7.02
N PRO A 415 28.44 -21.58 -8.37
CA PRO A 415 27.48 -20.88 -9.21
C PRO A 415 26.04 -21.29 -8.89
N LEU A 416 25.09 -20.37 -9.16
CA LEU A 416 23.66 -20.58 -8.86
C LEU A 416 23.12 -21.93 -9.37
N GLY A 417 23.48 -22.32 -10.60
CA GLY A 417 23.04 -23.57 -11.23
C GLY A 417 23.54 -24.83 -10.52
N ASP A 418 24.75 -24.80 -9.94
CA ASP A 418 25.33 -25.92 -9.22
C ASP A 418 24.78 -25.97 -7.78
N ALA A 419 24.60 -24.80 -7.16
CA ALA A 419 24.11 -24.69 -5.78
C ALA A 419 22.69 -25.21 -5.60
N ILE A 420 21.82 -25.08 -6.61
CA ILE A 420 20.47 -25.67 -6.56
C ILE A 420 20.46 -27.19 -6.67
N ASN A 421 21.56 -27.83 -7.10
CA ASN A 421 21.66 -29.27 -7.32
C ASN A 421 22.39 -29.99 -6.19
N VAL A 422 22.59 -29.32 -5.05
CA VAL A 422 23.09 -29.98 -3.84
C VAL A 422 22.02 -30.94 -3.29
N GLU A 423 22.42 -32.17 -2.97
CA GLU A 423 21.51 -33.26 -2.58
C GLU A 423 21.77 -33.84 -1.17
N ASP A 424 22.90 -33.50 -0.52
CA ASP A 424 23.26 -34.07 0.78
C ASP A 424 22.34 -33.58 1.90
N LYS A 425 21.31 -34.39 2.21
CA LYS A 425 20.32 -34.12 3.26
C LYS A 425 20.88 -34.17 4.68
N GLY A 426 22.09 -34.72 4.87
CA GLY A 426 22.72 -34.84 6.19
C GLY A 426 23.41 -33.56 6.66
N ARG A 427 23.57 -32.57 5.78
CA ARG A 427 24.28 -31.32 6.08
C ARG A 427 23.33 -30.13 6.22
N THR A 428 23.77 -29.16 7.02
CA THR A 428 23.17 -27.83 7.06
C THR A 428 23.91 -26.92 6.08
N TYR A 429 23.17 -26.16 5.28
CA TYR A 429 23.74 -25.22 4.30
C TYR A 429 23.48 -23.77 4.70
N VAL A 430 24.49 -22.92 4.58
CA VAL A 430 24.35 -21.46 4.69
C VAL A 430 24.75 -20.86 3.36
N VAL A 431 23.78 -20.38 2.60
CA VAL A 431 23.99 -19.83 1.26
C VAL A 431 23.99 -18.32 1.33
N TYR A 432 24.95 -17.66 0.68
CA TYR A 432 24.97 -16.19 0.61
C TYR A 432 25.25 -15.66 -0.79
N CYS A 433 24.75 -14.45 -1.04
CA CYS A 433 25.08 -13.68 -2.24
C CYS A 433 25.17 -12.19 -1.87
N GLY A 434 25.39 -11.31 -2.85
CA GLY A 434 25.53 -9.87 -2.59
C GLY A 434 24.28 -9.24 -1.96
N MET A 435 23.10 -9.48 -2.55
CA MET A 435 21.83 -8.82 -2.16
C MET A 435 20.81 -9.77 -1.49
N GLY A 436 21.18 -11.02 -1.23
CA GLY A 436 20.30 -12.02 -0.60
C GLY A 436 19.30 -12.73 -1.55
N LEU A 437 19.09 -12.23 -2.77
CA LEU A 437 18.05 -12.75 -3.68
C LEU A 437 18.35 -14.17 -4.17
N GLN A 438 19.56 -14.38 -4.72
CA GLN A 438 19.98 -15.70 -5.20
C GLN A 438 20.10 -16.71 -4.05
N SER A 439 20.61 -16.29 -2.89
CA SER A 439 20.76 -17.18 -1.74
C SER A 439 19.41 -17.57 -1.15
N ALA A 440 18.44 -16.65 -1.11
CA ALA A 440 17.06 -16.94 -0.75
C ALA A 440 16.43 -17.99 -1.68
N TYR A 441 16.62 -17.84 -3.00
CA TYR A 441 16.15 -18.81 -3.99
C TYR A 441 16.79 -20.20 -3.79
N VAL A 442 18.11 -20.29 -3.69
CA VAL A 442 18.80 -21.58 -3.47
C VAL A 442 18.31 -22.23 -2.17
N ALA A 443 18.26 -21.48 -1.07
CA ALA A 443 17.79 -22.02 0.19
C ALA A 443 16.32 -22.49 0.12
N SER A 444 15.47 -21.79 -0.64
CA SER A 444 14.09 -22.22 -0.93
C SER A 444 14.06 -23.56 -1.68
N MET A 445 14.85 -23.69 -2.75
CA MET A 445 14.93 -24.92 -3.55
C MET A 445 15.46 -26.11 -2.75
N LEU A 446 16.48 -25.91 -1.92
CA LEU A 446 17.04 -26.95 -1.05
C LEU A 446 16.01 -27.41 0.00
N ARG A 447 15.32 -26.47 0.64
CA ARG A 447 14.27 -26.79 1.63
C ARG A 447 13.09 -27.54 1.03
N ASN A 448 12.67 -27.20 -0.20
CA ASN A 448 11.64 -27.96 -0.92
C ASN A 448 12.02 -29.46 -1.08
N ARG A 449 13.31 -29.79 -1.06
CA ARG A 449 13.83 -31.18 -1.14
C ARG A 449 14.11 -31.80 0.23
N GLY A 450 13.78 -31.11 1.31
CA GLY A 450 14.00 -31.56 2.70
C GLY A 450 15.40 -31.32 3.24
N ILE A 451 16.18 -30.41 2.63
CA ILE A 451 17.53 -30.04 3.11
C ILE A 451 17.44 -28.82 4.02
N THR A 452 18.12 -28.86 5.18
CA THR A 452 18.24 -27.72 6.09
C THR A 452 19.14 -26.65 5.47
N ALA A 453 18.54 -25.58 4.96
CA ALA A 453 19.26 -24.48 4.33
C ALA A 453 18.81 -23.12 4.88
N TYR A 454 19.79 -22.27 5.19
CA TYR A 454 19.61 -20.87 5.56
C TYR A 454 20.20 -19.97 4.47
N TYR A 455 19.66 -18.77 4.31
CA TYR A 455 20.21 -17.77 3.40
C TYR A 455 20.72 -16.55 4.19
N SER A 456 21.66 -15.82 3.58
CA SER A 456 22.16 -14.54 4.10
C SER A 456 22.71 -13.66 2.97
N THR A 457 23.14 -12.45 3.31
CA THR A 457 23.93 -11.58 2.43
C THR A 457 25.41 -11.65 2.82
N PHE A 458 26.29 -11.31 1.88
CA PHE A 458 27.73 -11.22 2.17
C PHE A 458 28.02 -10.23 3.30
N SER A 459 27.38 -9.05 3.26
CA SER A 459 27.57 -8.00 4.28
C SER A 459 27.11 -8.45 5.67
N ASP A 460 25.98 -9.14 5.76
CA ASP A 460 25.44 -9.61 7.05
C ASP A 460 26.33 -10.69 7.67
N LEU A 461 26.80 -11.66 6.87
CA LEU A 461 27.71 -12.69 7.38
C LEU A 461 29.04 -12.09 7.83
N LYS A 462 29.59 -11.15 7.06
CA LYS A 462 30.85 -10.48 7.40
C LYS A 462 30.75 -9.70 8.71
N LYS A 463 29.66 -8.95 8.89
CA LYS A 463 29.38 -8.22 10.14
C LYS A 463 29.35 -9.17 11.35
N ARG A 464 28.66 -10.30 11.23
CA ARG A 464 28.55 -11.29 12.31
C ARG A 464 29.87 -11.95 12.69
N LEU A 465 30.74 -12.17 11.71
CA LEU A 465 32.07 -12.71 11.98
C LEU A 465 32.94 -11.70 12.72
N SER A 466 32.88 -10.41 12.34
CA SER A 466 33.60 -9.35 13.06
C SER A 466 33.09 -9.15 14.49
N GLU A 467 31.77 -9.25 14.70
CA GLU A 467 31.17 -9.15 16.04
C GLU A 467 31.65 -10.29 16.97
N LYS A 468 31.76 -11.51 16.42
CA LYS A 468 32.24 -12.68 17.15
C LYS A 468 33.73 -12.58 17.52
N GLU A 469 34.56 -11.98 16.68
CA GLU A 469 35.98 -11.71 16.96
C GLU A 469 36.16 -10.59 17.99
N SER A 470 35.22 -9.64 18.06
CA SER A 470 35.26 -8.51 19.01
C SER A 470 34.67 -8.79 20.40
N GLY A 471 34.23 -10.03 20.68
CA GLY A 471 33.78 -10.46 22.02
C GLY A 471 32.45 -9.87 22.50
N ASN A 472 31.71 -9.14 21.67
CA ASN A 472 30.42 -8.55 22.03
C ASN A 472 29.24 -9.44 21.60
N ILE A 473 28.95 -10.48 22.38
CA ILE A 473 27.62 -11.12 22.38
C ILE A 473 27.14 -11.24 23.84
N THR A 474 26.35 -10.26 24.29
CA THR A 474 25.42 -10.46 25.41
C THR A 474 24.27 -11.37 24.94
N GLY A 475 23.94 -12.36 25.78
CA GLY A 475 22.88 -13.36 25.60
C GLY A 475 21.46 -12.79 25.41
N ILE A 476 20.38 -13.55 25.21
CA ILE A 476 20.02 -14.97 25.31
C ILE A 476 18.71 -15.09 24.51
N ASP A 477 18.50 -16.19 23.76
CA ASP A 477 17.25 -16.98 23.83
C ASP A 477 17.29 -18.16 22.84
N GLN A 478 17.27 -19.36 23.42
CA GLN A 478 17.01 -20.62 22.73
C GLN A 478 15.52 -20.72 22.38
N PRO A 479 15.11 -21.38 21.28
CA PRO A 479 13.72 -21.78 21.11
C PRO A 479 13.43 -22.96 22.05
N ALA A 480 12.36 -22.84 22.84
CA ALA A 480 11.75 -23.99 23.52
C ALA A 480 11.11 -24.92 22.48
N GLU A 481 11.09 -26.22 22.82
CA GLU A 481 10.54 -27.35 22.07
C GLU A 481 9.18 -27.11 21.39
#